data_AF-A0A6C0QF42-F1
#
_entry.id   AF-A0A6C0QF42-F1
#
_cell.length_a   1.000
_cell.length_b   1.000
_cell.length_c   1.000
_cell.angle_alpha   90.00
_cell.angle_beta   90.00
_cell.angle_gamma   90.00
#
_symmetry.space_group_name_H-M   'P 1'
#
loop_
_entity.id
_entity.type
_entity.pdbx_description
1 polymer ?
#
loop_
_entity_poly.entity_id
_entity_poly.type
_entity_poly.pdbx_seq_one_letter_code
_entity_poly.pdbx_strand_id
1 'polypeptide(L)' 'SFYHLSKVHDSNNIAFTCKAWGIRATDLNQGVVYGVRTDETEMHEELCNRFDYDGVFGTALNRFCVQ' A
#
# COMPACT_ATOMS: atom_id res chain seq x y z
N SER A 1 3.02 13.63 -4.84
CA SER A 1 3.70 14.14 -3.61
C SER A 1 5.10 13.57 -3.52
N PHE A 2 5.94 14.03 -2.58
CA PHE A 2 7.28 13.45 -2.38
C PHE A 2 7.26 11.94 -2.09
N TYR A 3 6.26 11.46 -1.35
CA TYR A 3 6.00 10.01 -1.19
C TYR A 3 5.81 9.28 -2.54
N HIS A 4 5.07 9.87 -3.49
CA HIS A 4 4.87 9.24 -4.80
C HIS A 4 6.15 9.28 -5.66
N LEU A 5 6.93 10.36 -5.55
CA LEU A 5 8.22 10.46 -6.26
C LEU A 5 9.23 9.42 -5.78
N SER A 6 9.25 9.10 -4.48
CA SER A 6 10.15 8.04 -3.99
C SER A 6 9.86 6.70 -4.67
N LYS A 7 8.58 6.35 -4.89
CA LYS A 7 8.20 5.13 -5.62
C LYS A 7 8.61 5.16 -7.10
N VAL A 8 8.52 6.31 -7.75
CA VAL A 8 9.06 6.48 -9.12
C VAL A 8 10.56 6.23 -9.16
N HIS A 9 11.32 6.69 -8.15
CA HIS A 9 12.74 6.39 -8.05
C HIS A 9 13.00 4.91 -7.79
N ASP A 10 12.22 4.27 -6.91
CA ASP A 10 12.32 2.83 -6.65
C ASP A 10 12.13 2.00 -7.94
N SER A 11 11.06 2.26 -8.70
CA SER A 11 10.78 1.54 -9.96
C SER A 11 11.92 1.68 -10.98
N ASN A 12 12.49 2.89 -11.11
CA ASN A 12 13.62 3.12 -12.03
C ASN A 12 14.87 2.35 -11.59
N ASN A 13 15.19 2.35 -10.29
CA ASN A 13 16.33 1.63 -9.75
C ASN A 13 16.16 0.12 -9.91
N ILE A 14 14.98 -0.43 -9.58
CA ILE A 14 14.67 -1.85 -9.75
C ILE A 14 14.76 -2.24 -11.23
N ALA A 15 14.20 -1.45 -12.14
CA ALA A 15 14.26 -1.74 -13.57
C ALA A 15 15.71 -1.77 -14.11
N PHE A 16 16.58 -0.89 -13.59
CA PHE A 16 18.00 -0.90 -13.92
C PHE A 16 18.68 -2.19 -13.44
N THR A 17 18.47 -2.61 -12.18
CA THR A 17 19.11 -3.80 -11.62
C THR A 17 18.62 -5.10 -12.26
N CYS A 18 17.35 -5.15 -12.70
CA CYS A 18 16.83 -6.25 -13.51
C CYS A 18 17.65 -6.43 -14.81
N LYS A 19 17.99 -5.33 -15.50
CA LYS A 19 18.78 -5.37 -16.74
C LYS A 19 20.27 -5.61 -16.48
N ALA A 20 20.86 -4.93 -15.50
CA ALA A 20 22.29 -4.98 -15.25
C ALA A 20 22.72 -6.29 -14.58
N TRP A 21 21.89 -6.82 -13.67
CA TRP A 21 22.27 -7.91 -12.78
C TRP A 21 21.34 -9.13 -12.85
N GLY A 22 20.38 -9.14 -13.77
CA GLY A 22 19.46 -10.28 -13.95
C GLY A 22 18.49 -10.48 -12.78
N ILE A 23 18.24 -9.43 -11.98
CA ILE A 23 17.22 -9.47 -10.93
C ILE A 23 15.85 -9.74 -11.55
N ARG A 24 15.05 -10.55 -10.86
CA ARG A 24 13.65 -10.80 -11.19
C ARG A 24 12.78 -10.04 -10.22
N ALA A 25 12.04 -9.05 -10.72
CA ALA A 25 11.12 -8.25 -9.91
C ALA A 25 9.78 -8.06 -10.63
N THR A 26 8.73 -7.83 -9.85
CA THR A 26 7.41 -7.42 -10.34
C THR A 26 6.99 -6.19 -9.55
N ASP A 27 6.78 -5.09 -10.25
CA ASP A 27 6.36 -3.83 -9.63
C ASP A 27 4.83 -3.75 -9.60
N LEU A 28 4.26 -3.60 -8.40
CA LEU A 28 2.82 -3.57 -8.19
C LEU A 28 2.38 -2.13 -7.93
N ASN A 29 1.91 -1.47 -8.99
CA ASN A 29 1.36 -0.11 -8.95
C ASN A 29 -0.07 -0.12 -8.41
N GLN A 30 -0.22 -0.46 -7.13
CA GLN A 30 -1.50 -0.62 -6.46
C GLN A 30 -2.26 0.72 -6.33
N GLY A 31 -3.57 0.66 -6.52
CA GLY A 31 -4.47 1.79 -6.27
C GLY A 31 -4.78 1.99 -4.78
N VAL A 32 -5.80 2.81 -4.50
CA VAL A 32 -6.26 3.07 -3.13
C VAL A 32 -6.93 1.82 -2.54
N VAL A 33 -6.49 1.40 -1.36
CA VAL A 33 -7.08 0.26 -0.61
C VAL A 33 -8.24 0.75 0.27
N TYR A 34 -9.24 -0.12 0.44
CA TYR A 34 -10.42 0.10 1.28
C TYR A 34 -10.78 -1.17 2.06
N GLY A 35 -11.52 -1.01 3.17
CA GLY A 35 -11.87 -2.09 4.09
C GLY A 35 -10.83 -2.30 5.21
N VAL A 36 -11.20 -3.14 6.18
CA VAL A 36 -10.37 -3.48 7.36
C VAL A 36 -10.31 -4.99 7.65
N ARG A 37 -11.30 -5.75 7.18
CA ARG A 37 -11.47 -7.18 7.47
C ARG A 37 -10.94 -8.04 6.33
N THR A 38 -10.21 -9.07 6.71
CA THR A 38 -9.88 -10.27 5.90
C THR A 38 -10.19 -11.50 6.75
N ASP A 39 -10.34 -12.66 6.10
CA ASP A 39 -10.67 -13.93 6.76
C ASP A 39 -9.76 -14.21 7.97
N GLU A 40 -8.46 -13.89 7.87
CA GLU A 40 -7.48 -14.10 8.95
C GLU A 40 -7.65 -13.11 10.10
N THR A 41 -7.85 -11.83 9.79
CA THR A 41 -7.98 -10.77 10.80
C THR A 41 -9.30 -10.83 11.56
N GLU A 42 -10.32 -11.50 11.01
CA GLU A 42 -11.60 -11.74 11.67
C GLU A 42 -11.59 -12.95 12.61
N MET A 43 -10.51 -13.74 12.65
CA MET A 43 -10.44 -14.95 13.49
C MET A 43 -10.42 -14.67 14.99
N HIS A 44 -9.86 -13.52 15.41
CA HIS A 44 -9.74 -13.15 16.83
C HIS A 44 -9.54 -11.64 17.01
N GLU A 45 -9.98 -11.06 18.12
CA GLU A 45 -9.87 -9.61 18.36
C GLU A 45 -8.43 -9.10 18.41
N GLU A 46 -7.48 -9.92 18.89
CA GLU A 46 -6.05 -9.59 18.89
C GLU A 46 -5.43 -9.56 17.48
N LEU A 47 -6.13 -10.06 16.46
CA LEU A 47 -5.71 -10.06 15.06
C LEU A 47 -6.30 -8.90 14.26
N CYS A 48 -7.06 -8.00 14.90
CA CYS A 48 -7.68 -6.86 14.24
C CYS A 48 -6.64 -6.00 13.52
N ASN A 49 -6.93 -5.66 12.26
CA ASN A 49 -6.11 -4.74 11.49
C ASN A 49 -6.43 -3.27 11.83
N ARG A 50 -5.52 -2.36 11.47
CA ARG A 50 -5.69 -0.92 11.64
C ARG A 50 -6.75 -0.36 10.70
N PHE A 51 -7.42 0.71 11.12
CA PHE A 51 -8.37 1.46 10.30
C PHE A 51 -8.17 2.96 10.47
N ASP A 52 -7.53 3.60 9.48
CA ASP A 52 -7.16 5.02 9.53
C ASP A 52 -8.23 5.90 8.87
N TYR A 53 -8.68 6.92 9.60
CA TYR A 53 -9.69 7.89 9.14
C TYR A 53 -9.25 9.36 9.30
N ASP A 54 -8.03 9.59 9.78
CA ASP A 54 -7.45 10.92 9.92
C ASP A 54 -7.06 11.53 8.56
N GLY A 55 -6.68 12.82 8.56
CA GLY A 55 -6.33 13.59 7.36
C GLY A 55 -4.93 13.35 6.80
N VAL A 56 -4.12 12.50 7.43
CA VAL A 56 -2.72 12.24 7.09
C VAL A 56 -2.58 10.86 6.44
N PHE A 57 -3.09 9.81 7.09
CA PHE A 57 -2.97 8.42 6.61
C PHE A 57 -4.28 7.84 6.07
N GLY A 58 -5.44 8.40 6.42
CA GLY A 58 -6.73 7.92 5.95
C GLY A 58 -6.90 8.07 4.44
N THR A 59 -7.46 7.03 3.79
CA THR A 59 -7.76 7.04 2.36
C THR A 59 -9.23 7.38 2.10
N ALA A 60 -9.54 7.80 0.86
CA ALA A 60 -10.83 8.42 0.53
C ALA A 60 -12.05 7.59 0.96
N LEU A 61 -12.18 6.33 0.52
CA LEU A 61 -13.38 5.53 0.81
C LEU A 61 -13.49 5.18 2.30
N ASN A 62 -12.40 4.82 2.95
CA ASN A 62 -12.40 4.52 4.40
C ASN A 62 -12.80 5.76 5.21
N ARG A 63 -12.32 6.96 4.84
CA ARG A 63 -12.73 8.23 5.47
C ARG A 63 -14.21 8.53 5.23
N PHE A 64 -14.72 8.34 4.01
CA PHE A 64 -16.13 8.52 3.71
C PHE A 64 -17.03 7.55 4.48
N CYS A 65 -16.58 6.33 4.78
CA CYS A 65 -17.36 5.39 5.60
C CYS A 65 -17.46 5.81 7.08
N VAL A 66 -16.60 6.70 7.58
CA VAL A 66 -16.58 7.16 8.98
C VAL A 66 -17.29 8.51 9.17
N GLN A 67 -17.36 9.33 8.12
CA GLN A 67 -17.97 10.66 8.12
C GLN A 67 -19.50 10.61 8.15
#